data_AF-A0A377N6I4-F1
#
_entry.id   AF-A0A377N6I4-F1
#
_cell.length_a   1.000
_cell.length_b   1.000
_cell.length_c   1.000
_cell.angle_alpha   90.00
_cell.angle_beta   90.00
_cell.angle_gamma   90.00
#
_symmetry.space_group_name_H-M   'P 1'
#
loop_
_entity.id
_entity.type
_entity.pdbx_description
1 polymer ?
#
loop_
_entity_poly.entity_id
_entity_poly.type
_entity_poly.pdbx_seq_one_letter_code
_entity_poly.pdbx_strand_id
1 'polypeptide(L)'
;MKMIHGALFQAVNPKAWLMATNVAILFTPREGALLSHTLMICVGFALINLPCILIWVVMGDRLRQALRVSWKLKLFNSIMAALMAITAVWLMFDELRHAFN
;
A
#
# COMPACT_ATOMS: atom_id res chain seq x y z
N MET A 1 22.14 -5.85 6.50
CA MET A 1 21.64 -4.74 7.35
C MET A 1 20.18 -5.03 7.68
N LYS A 2 19.86 -5.06 8.97
CA LYS A 2 18.95 -6.04 9.61
C LYS A 2 17.46 -5.73 9.42
N MET A 3 16.63 -6.77 9.23
CA MET A 3 15.15 -6.77 9.10
C MET A 3 14.41 -5.77 10.02
N ILE A 4 14.98 -5.52 11.19
CA ILE A 4 14.52 -4.53 12.18
C ILE A 4 14.48 -3.09 11.62
N HIS A 5 15.45 -2.66 10.82
CA HIS A 5 15.44 -1.32 10.21
C HIS A 5 14.32 -1.19 9.17
N GLY A 6 14.06 -2.27 8.41
CA GLY A 6 12.94 -2.31 7.46
C GLY A 6 11.59 -2.31 8.17
N ALA A 7 11.47 -3.00 9.30
CA ALA A 7 10.26 -3.00 10.13
C ALA A 7 10.01 -1.62 10.74
N LEU A 8 11.04 -0.98 11.31
CA LEU A 8 10.95 0.38 11.85
C LEU A 8 10.62 1.42 10.77
N PHE A 9 11.09 1.23 9.54
CA PHE A 9 10.76 2.12 8.42
C PHE A 9 9.28 2.08 8.05
N GLN A 10 8.57 0.96 8.29
CA GLN A 10 7.12 0.91 8.05
C GLN A 10 6.35 1.90 8.91
N ALA A 11 6.82 2.18 10.14
CA ALA A 11 6.19 3.16 11.03
C ALA A 11 6.29 4.60 10.50
N VAL A 12 7.25 4.91 9.63
CA VAL A 12 7.39 6.24 8.99
C VAL A 12 6.70 6.28 7.63
N ASN A 13 6.33 5.12 7.06
CA ASN A 13 5.79 5.03 5.72
C ASN A 13 4.29 5.45 5.69
N PRO A 14 3.92 6.60 5.08
CA PRO A 14 2.54 7.08 5.04
C PRO A 14 1.58 6.09 4.36
N LYS A 15 2.08 5.22 3.49
CA LYS A 15 1.29 4.13 2.89
C LYS A 15 0.79 3.13 3.92
N ALA A 16 1.60 2.83 4.94
CA ALA A 16 1.22 1.90 6.01
C ALA A 16 0.12 2.52 6.89
N TRP A 17 0.24 3.82 7.21
CA TRP A 17 -0.77 4.56 7.94
C TRP A 17 -2.10 4.58 7.20
N LEU A 18 -2.11 4.97 5.92
CA LEU A 18 -3.33 5.00 5.10
C LEU A 18 -3.99 3.61 5.02
N MET A 19 -3.21 2.55 4.91
CA MET A 19 -3.74 1.18 4.91
C MET A 19 -4.39 0.81 6.26
N ALA A 20 -3.72 1.11 7.37
CA ALA A 20 -4.25 0.84 8.71
C ALA A 20 -5.53 1.65 8.98
N THR A 21 -5.57 2.92 8.59
CA THR A 21 -6.75 3.77 8.71
C THR A 21 -7.90 3.25 7.86
N ASN A 22 -7.67 2.84 6.61
CA ASN A 22 -8.71 2.25 5.77
C ASN A 22 -9.30 0.97 6.37
N VAL A 23 -8.44 0.10 6.92
CA VAL A 23 -8.92 -1.12 7.59
C VAL A 23 -9.74 -0.77 8.82
N ALA A 24 -9.32 0.20 9.62
CA ALA A 24 -10.09 0.68 10.76
C ALA A 24 -11.44 1.28 10.34
N ILE A 25 -11.51 2.02 9.24
CA ILE A 25 -12.77 2.61 8.75
C ILE A 25 -13.72 1.54 8.19
N LEU A 26 -13.19 0.57 7.44
CA LEU A 26 -14.00 -0.43 6.75
C LEU A 26 -14.50 -1.55 7.65
N PHE A 27 -13.73 -1.93 8.67
CA PHE A 27 -13.98 -3.15 9.44
C PHE A 27 -14.32 -2.91 10.91
N THR A 28 -14.23 -1.68 11.44
CA THR A 28 -14.65 -1.40 12.83
C THR A 28 -16.18 -1.41 12.96
N PRO A 29 -16.77 -2.29 13.79
CA PRO A 29 -18.21 -2.30 14.02
C PRO A 29 -18.67 -1.06 14.80
N ARG A 30 -19.85 -0.53 14.45
CA ARG A 30 -20.42 0.69 15.06
C ARG A 30 -21.01 0.49 16.47
N GLU A 31 -21.35 -0.75 16.84
CA GLU A 31 -21.96 -1.10 18.14
C GLU A 31 -21.33 -2.37 18.73
N GLY A 32 -21.08 -2.40 20.05
CA GLY A 32 -20.53 -3.57 20.76
C GLY A 32 -19.03 -3.49 21.08
N ALA A 33 -18.52 -4.46 21.85
CA ALA A 33 -17.20 -4.50 22.51
C ALA A 33 -16.02 -4.07 21.61
N LEU A 34 -15.75 -2.76 21.57
CA LEU A 34 -14.80 -2.16 20.64
C LEU A 34 -13.40 -2.76 20.74
N LEU A 35 -12.94 -3.10 21.95
CA LEU A 35 -11.56 -3.52 22.16
C LEU A 35 -11.27 -4.93 21.59
N SER A 36 -12.16 -5.91 21.81
CA SER A 36 -11.93 -7.30 21.37
C SER A 36 -11.98 -7.43 19.85
N HIS A 37 -12.95 -6.76 19.20
CA HIS A 37 -13.07 -6.75 17.74
C HIS A 37 -11.89 -6.02 17.08
N THR A 38 -11.49 -4.87 17.62
CA THR A 38 -10.33 -4.13 17.10
C THR A 38 -9.06 -4.97 17.19
N LEU A 39 -8.80 -5.62 18.32
CA LEU A 39 -7.65 -6.51 18.47
C LEU A 39 -7.68 -7.67 17.47
N MET A 40 -8.84 -8.28 17.24
CA MET A 40 -8.99 -9.35 16.26
C MET A 40 -8.67 -8.88 14.83
N ILE A 41 -9.14 -7.70 14.44
CA ILE A 41 -8.85 -7.10 13.13
C ILE A 41 -7.36 -6.76 13.01
N CYS A 42 -6.75 -6.17 14.04
CA CYS A 42 -5.33 -5.85 14.04
C CYS A 42 -4.46 -7.11 13.90
N VAL A 43 -4.78 -8.17 14.63
CA VAL A 43 -4.05 -9.45 14.55
C VAL A 43 -4.24 -10.10 13.18
N GLY A 44 -5.49 -10.17 12.68
CA GLY A 44 -5.79 -10.69 11.35
C GLY A 44 -5.07 -9.91 10.25
N PHE A 45 -5.09 -8.58 10.34
CA PHE A 45 -4.36 -7.70 9.44
C PHE A 45 -2.86 -7.97 9.48
N ALA A 46 -2.23 -8.03 10.66
CA ALA A 46 -0.80 -8.29 10.78
C ALA A 46 -0.41 -9.67 10.20
N LEU A 47 -1.20 -10.71 10.50
CA LEU A 47 -0.95 -12.07 10.02
C LEU A 47 -1.06 -12.22 8.51
N ILE A 48 -1.93 -11.44 7.85
CA ILE A 48 -2.09 -11.47 6.39
C ILE A 48 -1.10 -10.50 5.71
N ASN A 49 -0.88 -9.34 6.31
CA ASN A 49 -0.05 -8.28 5.76
C ASN A 49 1.43 -8.68 5.72
N LEU A 50 1.96 -9.30 6.79
CA LEU A 50 3.35 -9.74 6.85
C LEU A 50 3.75 -10.72 5.72
N PRO A 51 3.06 -11.85 5.48
CA PRO A 51 3.41 -12.74 4.37
C PRO A 51 3.23 -12.06 3.01
N CYS A 52 2.21 -11.21 2.85
CA CYS A 52 2.01 -10.45 1.62
C CYS A 52 3.19 -9.52 1.32
N ILE A 53 3.66 -8.75 2.32
CA ILE A 53 4.84 -7.89 2.18
C ILE A 53 6.10 -8.72 1.92
N LEU A 54 6.28 -9.86 2.59
CA LEU A 54 7.44 -10.72 2.35
C LEU A 54 7.48 -11.26 0.91
N ILE A 55 6.35 -11.75 0.40
CA ILE A 55 6.22 -12.19 -1.00
C ILE A 55 6.54 -11.01 -1.93
N TRP A 56 5.98 -9.84 -1.65
CA TRP A 56 6.23 -8.64 -2.44
C TRP A 56 7.71 -8.25 -2.47
N VAL A 57 8.41 -8.31 -1.32
CA VAL A 57 9.84 -8.03 -1.23
C VAL A 57 10.65 -9.02 -2.06
N VAL A 58 10.32 -10.32 -1.99
CA VAL A 58 11.00 -11.36 -2.78
C VAL A 58 10.77 -11.13 -4.28
N MET A 59 9.54 -10.84 -4.69
CA MET A 59 9.23 -10.54 -6.10
C MET A 59 9.94 -9.27 -6.57
N GLY A 60 9.97 -8.23 -5.73
CA GLY A 60 10.66 -6.97 -6.02
C GLY A 60 12.17 -7.16 -6.20
N ASP A 61 12.81 -8.02 -5.41
CA ASP A 61 14.23 -8.36 -5.59
C ASP A 61 14.49 -9.03 -6.95
N ARG A 62 13.63 -9.99 -7.35
CA ARG A 62 13.74 -10.65 -8.66
C ARG A 62 13.47 -9.69 -9.81
N LEU A 63 12.46 -8.83 -9.67
CA LEU A 63 12.16 -7.80 -10.66
C LEU A 63 13.32 -6.82 -10.80
N ARG A 64 13.96 -6.42 -9.69
CA ARG A 64 15.16 -5.57 -9.70
C ARG A 64 16.31 -6.22 -10.46
N GLN A 65 16.51 -7.52 -10.33
CA GLN A 65 17.51 -8.26 -11.11
C GLN A 65 17.17 -8.22 -12.61
N ALA A 66 15.90 -8.43 -12.99
CA ALA A 66 15.44 -8.35 -14.37
C ALA A 66 15.55 -6.93 -14.98
N LEU A 67 15.41 -5.90 -14.14
CA LEU A 67 15.51 -4.47 -14.50
C LEU A 67 16.94 -3.92 -14.45
N ARG A 68 17.97 -4.75 -14.27
CA ARG A 68 19.38 -4.29 -14.33
C ARG A 68 19.77 -3.67 -15.67
N VAL A 69 19.02 -3.96 -16.73
CA VAL A 69 19.24 -3.39 -18.05
C VAL A 69 18.65 -1.98 -18.12
N SER A 70 19.48 -1.00 -18.44
CA SER A 70 19.16 0.44 -18.39
C SER A 70 17.95 0.85 -19.24
N TRP A 71 17.74 0.24 -20.41
CA TRP A 71 16.55 0.53 -21.23
C TRP A 71 15.26 -0.05 -20.62
N LYS A 72 15.32 -1.25 -20.00
CA LYS A 72 14.17 -1.89 -19.34
C LYS A 72 13.73 -1.08 -18.12
N LEU A 73 14.69 -0.58 -17.36
CA LEU A 73 14.42 0.27 -16.18
C LEU A 73 13.75 1.59 -16.57
N LYS A 74 14.24 2.25 -17.64
CA LYS A 74 13.60 3.47 -18.16
C LYS A 74 12.18 3.20 -18.63
N LEU A 75 11.97 2.14 -19.42
CA LEU A 75 10.63 1.76 -19.89
C LEU A 75 9.68 1.47 -18.74
N PHE A 76 10.11 0.67 -17.76
CA PHE A 76 9.30 0.35 -16.58
C PHE A 76 8.91 1.61 -15.79
N ASN A 77 9.88 2.49 -15.52
CA ASN A 77 9.61 3.74 -14.80
C ASN A 77 8.69 4.67 -15.57
N SER A 78 8.86 4.79 -16.90
CA SER A 78 7.97 5.61 -17.74
C SER A 78 6.54 5.09 -17.74
N ILE A 79 6.35 3.76 -17.85
CA ILE A 79 5.02 3.14 -17.78
C ILE A 79 4.38 3.39 -16.43
N MET A 80 5.12 3.16 -15.33
CA MET A 80 4.65 3.41 -13.97
C MET A 80 4.23 4.87 -13.76
N ALA A 81 5.05 5.82 -14.23
CA ALA A 81 4.75 7.25 -14.13
C ALA A 81 3.50 7.63 -14.95
N ALA A 82 3.37 7.10 -16.17
CA ALA A 82 2.21 7.34 -17.02
C ALA A 82 0.92 6.79 -16.38
N LEU A 83 0.94 5.55 -15.88
CA LEU A 83 -0.20 4.96 -15.20
C LEU A 83 -0.61 5.77 -13.97
N MET A 84 0.36 6.18 -13.15
CA MET A 84 0.09 7.01 -11.98
C MET A 84 -0.52 8.36 -12.36
N ALA A 85 0.02 9.04 -13.38
CA ALA A 85 -0.50 10.30 -13.87
C ALA A 85 -1.93 10.16 -14.41
N ILE A 86 -2.21 9.12 -15.19
CA ILE A 86 -3.55 8.82 -15.71
C ILE A 86 -4.54 8.62 -14.56
N THR A 87 -4.19 7.80 -13.55
CA THR A 87 -5.07 7.57 -12.40
C THR A 87 -5.32 8.83 -11.58
N ALA A 88 -4.31 9.69 -11.41
CA ALA A 88 -4.44 10.93 -10.65
C ALA A 88 -5.33 11.95 -11.39
N VAL A 89 -5.14 12.09 -12.70
CA VAL A 89 -5.96 12.96 -13.55
C VAL A 89 -7.41 12.46 -13.59
N TRP A 90 -7.61 11.15 -13.74
CA TRP A 90 -8.94 10.56 -13.72
C TRP A 90 -9.68 10.81 -12.40
N LEU A 91 -9.02 10.57 -11.25
CA LEU A 91 -9.58 10.86 -9.94
C LEU A 91 -9.92 12.35 -9.77
N MET A 92 -9.03 13.24 -10.22
CA MET A 92 -9.28 14.68 -10.16
C MET A 92 -10.49 15.10 -11.01
N PHE A 93 -10.65 14.52 -12.20
CA PHE A 93 -11.82 14.78 -13.04
C PHE A 93 -13.11 14.27 -12.41
N ASP A 94 -13.07 13.11 -11.76
CA ASP A 94 -14.21 12.52 -11.05
C ASP A 94 -14.68 13.43 -9.90
N GLU A 95 -13.74 13.88 -9.08
CA GLU A 95 -14.02 14.79 -7.95
C GLU A 95 -14.52 16.17 -8.42
N LEU A 96 -13.94 16.73 -9.50
CA LEU A 96 -14.45 17.98 -10.09
C LEU A 96 -15.88 17.80 -10.58
N ARG A 97 -16.19 16.68 -11.23
CA ARG A 97 -17.54 16.39 -11.73
C ARG A 97 -18.54 16.30 -10.57
N HIS A 98 -18.16 15.66 -9.47
CA HIS A 98 -18.97 15.60 -8.25
C HIS A 98 -19.14 16.94 -7.54
N ALA A 99 -18.17 17.85 -7.63
CA ALA A 99 -18.27 19.17 -7.02
C ALA A 99 -19.17 20.15 -7.82
N PHE A 100 -19.29 19.97 -9.13
CA PHE A 100 -20.03 20.87 -10.03
C PHE A 100 -21.42 20.37 -10.45
N ASN A 101 -21.90 19.25 -9.88
CA ASN A 101 -23.14 18.58 -10.25
C ASN A 101 -23.93 18.18 -9.01
#